data_AF-A0A1U9JRL8-F1
#
_entry.id   AF-A0A1U9JRL8-F1
#
_cell.length_a   1.000
_cell.length_b   1.000
_cell.length_c   1.000
_cell.angle_alpha   90.00
_cell.angle_beta   90.00
_cell.angle_gamma   90.00
#
_symmetry.space_group_name_H-M   'P 1'
#
loop_
_entity.id
_entity.type
_entity.pdbx_description
1 polymer ?
#
loop_
_entity_poly.entity_id
_entity_poly.type
_entity_poly.pdbx_seq_one_letter_code
_entity_poly.pdbx_strand_id
1 'polypeptide(L)'
;MQGLPAAPFGPAAPAPLPWRVKTATHSDDLHQHMRLLTAWEQSYDQLSPGCFHGAISEAWIGDIQIFEESLSQAVFQHGAGRPGTLSVGVFAALSDAARWQGVAAGFEHLTSSPGLKSGDSYSAHPGIEPA
;
A
#
# COMPACT_ATOMS: atom_id res chain seq x y z
N MET A 1 -19.90 25.15 -52.38
CA MET A 1 -19.34 24.77 -51.07
C MET A 1 -19.62 23.29 -50.87
N GLN A 2 -18.62 22.42 -51.10
CA GLN A 2 -18.75 20.99 -50.80
C GLN A 2 -18.36 20.77 -49.34
N GLY A 3 -19.24 20.12 -48.56
CA GLY A 3 -18.98 19.78 -47.16
C GLY A 3 -17.93 18.66 -47.05
N LEU A 4 -17.01 18.78 -46.09
CA LEU A 4 -16.07 17.71 -45.75
C LEU A 4 -16.84 16.46 -45.30
N PRO A 5 -16.45 15.24 -45.73
CA PRO A 5 -17.00 14.02 -45.15
C PRO A 5 -16.54 13.90 -43.68
N ALA A 6 -17.47 13.53 -42.80
CA ALA A 6 -17.17 13.20 -41.41
C ALA A 6 -16.17 12.04 -41.38
N ALA A 7 -15.05 12.20 -40.66
CA ALA A 7 -14.04 11.16 -40.52
C ALA A 7 -14.64 9.92 -39.82
N PRO A 8 -14.56 8.71 -40.39
CA PRO A 8 -15.29 7.55 -39.88
C PRO A 8 -14.64 6.84 -38.67
N PHE A 9 -13.59 7.39 -38.04
CA PHE A 9 -12.89 6.71 -36.94
C PHE A 9 -12.27 7.71 -35.96
N GLY A 10 -13.06 8.23 -35.03
CA GLY A 10 -12.50 8.57 -33.72
C GLY A 10 -12.18 7.26 -32.98
N PRO A 11 -11.08 7.15 -32.20
CA PRO A 11 -10.86 5.96 -31.40
C PRO A 11 -12.09 5.72 -30.53
N ALA A 12 -12.68 4.53 -30.64
CA ALA A 12 -13.76 4.12 -29.75
C ALA A 12 -13.29 4.33 -28.31
N ALA A 13 -14.10 4.97 -27.47
CA ALA A 13 -13.78 5.14 -26.06
C ALA A 13 -13.43 3.76 -25.46
N PRO A 14 -12.31 3.62 -24.72
CA PRO A 14 -11.95 2.34 -24.15
C PRO A 14 -13.08 1.84 -23.26
N ALA A 15 -13.37 0.54 -23.32
CA ALA A 15 -14.34 -0.08 -22.43
C ALA A 15 -13.96 0.23 -20.96
N PRO A 16 -14.94 0.46 -20.08
CA PRO A 16 -14.66 0.73 -18.67
C PRO A 16 -13.83 -0.41 -18.07
N LEU A 17 -12.78 -0.05 -17.32
CA LEU A 17 -11.91 -1.02 -16.67
C LEU A 17 -12.70 -1.83 -15.64
N PRO A 18 -12.51 -3.16 -15.55
CA PRO A 18 -13.12 -3.95 -14.50
C PRO A 18 -12.60 -3.47 -13.14
N TRP A 19 -13.51 -3.30 -12.19
CA TRP A 19 -13.18 -2.99 -10.80
C TRP A 19 -13.55 -4.16 -9.89
N ARG A 20 -12.72 -4.43 -8.89
CA ARG A 20 -13.00 -5.40 -7.81
C ARG A 20 -12.59 -4.79 -6.48
N VAL A 21 -13.41 -5.03 -5.45
CA VAL A 21 -13.17 -4.52 -4.10
C VAL A 21 -13.20 -5.68 -3.12
N LYS A 22 -12.18 -5.73 -2.27
CA LYS A 22 -12.14 -6.53 -1.07
C LYS A 22 -12.43 -5.60 0.11
N THR A 23 -13.57 -5.82 0.75
CA THR A 23 -13.92 -5.12 2.00
C THR A 23 -12.87 -5.37 3.07
N ALA A 24 -12.75 -4.44 4.02
CA ALA A 24 -11.78 -4.52 5.12
C ALA A 24 -11.79 -5.91 5.77
N THR A 25 -10.66 -6.61 5.64
CA THR A 25 -10.44 -7.92 6.28
C THR A 25 -9.58 -7.69 7.52
N HIS A 26 -10.10 -8.09 8.67
CA HIS A 26 -9.43 -7.94 9.96
C HIS A 26 -8.67 -9.21 10.33
N SER A 27 -7.60 -9.06 11.11
CA SER A 27 -6.80 -10.18 11.63
C SER A 27 -6.17 -9.82 12.96
N ASP A 28 -6.15 -10.79 13.87
CA ASP A 28 -5.54 -10.65 15.20
C ASP A 28 -4.19 -11.38 15.31
N ASP A 29 -3.67 -11.85 14.17
CA ASP A 29 -2.39 -12.56 14.04
C ASP A 29 -1.57 -11.97 12.88
N LEU A 30 -0.33 -11.59 13.16
CA LEU A 30 0.56 -10.93 12.20
C LEU A 30 0.90 -11.83 10.99
N HIS A 31 1.11 -13.12 11.23
CA HIS A 31 1.43 -14.06 10.15
C HIS A 31 0.22 -14.29 9.25
N GLN A 32 -1.00 -14.27 9.79
CA GLN A 32 -2.20 -14.24 8.97
C GLN A 32 -2.33 -12.94 8.19
N HIS A 33 -2.05 -11.81 8.84
CA HIS A 33 -2.16 -10.48 8.27
C HIS A 33 -1.33 -10.28 7.00
N MET A 34 -0.04 -10.67 7.03
CA MET A 34 0.86 -10.49 5.88
C MET A 34 0.38 -11.22 4.61
N ARG A 35 -0.52 -12.20 4.73
CA ARG A 35 -1.08 -12.95 3.60
C ARG A 35 -2.33 -12.29 3.02
N LEU A 36 -2.87 -11.26 3.68
CA LEU A 36 -4.10 -10.60 3.25
C LEU A 36 -3.87 -9.68 2.05
N LEU A 37 -2.71 -9.04 1.92
CA LEU A 37 -2.40 -8.17 0.79
C LEU A 37 -2.04 -9.01 -0.44
N THR A 38 -2.80 -8.88 -1.52
CA THR A 38 -2.62 -9.72 -2.71
C THR A 38 -1.61 -9.10 -3.65
N ALA A 39 -0.93 -9.89 -4.49
CA ALA A 39 0.02 -9.38 -5.49
C ALA A 39 1.24 -8.63 -4.91
N TRP A 40 1.52 -8.89 -3.64
CA TRP A 40 2.73 -8.49 -2.92
C TRP A 40 3.39 -9.73 -2.32
N GLU A 41 4.72 -9.75 -2.30
CA GLU A 41 5.50 -10.69 -1.50
C GLU A 41 5.99 -9.92 -0.28
N GLN A 42 5.53 -10.30 0.92
CA GLN A 42 5.86 -9.54 2.12
C GLN A 42 6.19 -10.40 3.33
N SER A 43 6.96 -9.81 4.24
CA SER A 43 7.35 -10.33 5.54
C SER A 43 7.23 -9.21 6.58
N TYR A 44 6.70 -9.58 7.74
CA TYR A 44 6.33 -8.65 8.81
C TYR A 44 6.90 -9.19 10.12
N ASP A 45 7.59 -8.34 10.89
CA ASP A 45 8.07 -8.65 12.23
C ASP A 45 7.50 -7.65 13.24
N GLN A 46 6.81 -8.15 14.27
CA GLN A 46 6.27 -7.29 15.33
C GLN A 46 7.40 -6.78 16.22
N LEU A 47 7.45 -5.47 16.41
CA LEU A 47 8.48 -4.80 17.20
C LEU A 47 7.97 -4.35 18.57
N SER A 48 6.71 -3.94 18.67
CA SER A 48 6.11 -3.51 19.94
C SER A 48 5.42 -4.68 20.67
N PRO A 49 5.41 -4.68 22.01
CA PRO A 49 4.70 -5.69 22.78
C PRO A 49 3.18 -5.52 22.67
N GLY A 50 2.43 -6.61 22.78
CA GLY A 50 0.97 -6.60 22.81
C GLY A 50 0.33 -7.53 21.78
N CYS A 51 -0.99 -7.69 21.88
CA CYS A 51 -1.76 -8.43 20.90
C CYS A 51 -1.85 -7.62 19.59
N PHE A 52 -1.60 -8.29 18.47
CA PHE A 52 -1.75 -7.72 17.16
C PHE A 52 -3.22 -7.59 16.79
N HIS A 53 -3.59 -6.46 16.20
CA HIS A 53 -4.85 -6.28 15.48
C HIS A 53 -4.53 -5.46 14.22
N GLY A 54 -4.98 -5.94 13.07
CA GLY A 54 -4.76 -5.25 11.80
C GLY A 54 -5.93 -5.39 10.85
N ALA A 55 -6.00 -4.50 9.88
CA ALA A 55 -6.99 -4.55 8.81
C ALA A 55 -6.38 -4.18 7.46
N ILE A 56 -6.84 -4.85 6.39
CA ILE A 56 -6.51 -4.48 5.00
C ILE A 56 -7.79 -4.33 4.19
N SER A 57 -7.92 -3.17 3.55
CA SER A 57 -8.88 -2.92 2.47
C SER A 57 -8.15 -2.90 1.14
N GLU A 58 -8.72 -3.47 0.08
CA GLU A 58 -8.06 -3.51 -1.23
C GLU A 58 -9.07 -3.29 -2.35
N ALA A 59 -8.70 -2.50 -3.35
CA ALA A 59 -9.44 -2.29 -4.57
C ALA A 59 -8.52 -2.39 -5.78
N TRP A 60 -9.09 -2.83 -6.90
CA TRP A 60 -8.42 -2.85 -8.18
C TRP A 60 -9.24 -2.14 -9.24
N ILE A 61 -8.55 -1.39 -10.10
CA ILE A 61 -9.11 -0.71 -11.27
C ILE A 61 -8.19 -1.03 -12.44
N GLY A 62 -8.58 -2.00 -13.27
CA GLY A 62 -7.66 -2.57 -14.26
C GLY A 62 -6.40 -3.13 -13.57
N ASP A 63 -5.22 -2.61 -13.94
CA ASP A 63 -3.91 -3.01 -13.40
C ASP A 63 -3.45 -2.18 -12.19
N ILE A 64 -4.23 -1.19 -11.78
CA ILE A 64 -3.95 -0.37 -10.60
C ILE A 64 -4.53 -1.08 -9.37
N GLN A 65 -3.66 -1.29 -8.38
CA GLN A 65 -4.05 -1.78 -7.07
C GLN A 65 -3.97 -0.64 -6.06
N ILE A 66 -5.02 -0.46 -5.28
CA ILE A 66 -5.10 0.50 -4.19
C ILE A 66 -5.38 -0.32 -2.93
N PHE A 67 -4.61 -0.08 -1.88
CA PHE A 67 -4.87 -0.72 -0.59
C PHE A 67 -4.65 0.27 0.54
N GLU A 68 -5.35 0.01 1.64
CA GLU A 68 -5.19 0.71 2.90
C GLU A 68 -4.92 -0.35 3.95
N GLU A 69 -3.86 -0.15 4.73
CA GLU A 69 -3.45 -1.02 5.81
C GLU A 69 -3.50 -0.26 7.13
N SER A 70 -3.99 -0.93 8.17
CA SER A 70 -3.96 -0.44 9.55
C SER A 70 -3.35 -1.48 10.44
N LEU A 71 -2.40 -1.07 11.27
CA LEU A 71 -1.67 -1.94 12.20
C LEU A 71 -1.74 -1.34 13.61
N SER A 72 -2.14 -2.14 14.59
CA SER A 72 -2.20 -1.70 15.99
C SER A 72 -0.84 -1.75 16.70
N GLN A 73 0.16 -2.35 16.08
CA GLN A 73 1.50 -2.55 16.63
C GLN A 73 2.55 -1.99 15.67
N ALA A 74 3.71 -1.62 16.22
CA ALA A 74 4.88 -1.32 15.45
C ALA A 74 5.37 -2.59 14.74
N VAL A 75 5.53 -2.52 13.43
CA VAL A 75 5.88 -3.67 12.60
C VAL A 75 6.95 -3.30 11.60
N PHE A 76 8.05 -4.05 11.60
CA PHE A 76 9.00 -3.99 10.50
C PHE A 76 8.39 -4.69 9.28
N GLN A 77 8.21 -3.94 8.20
CA GLN A 77 7.67 -4.45 6.95
C GLN A 77 8.76 -4.51 5.88
N HIS A 78 8.86 -5.66 5.22
CA HIS A 78 9.70 -5.81 4.05
C HIS A 78 8.96 -6.60 2.97
N GLY A 79 9.08 -6.18 1.73
CA GLY A 79 8.44 -6.87 0.63
C GLY A 79 8.64 -6.19 -0.70
N ALA A 80 8.11 -6.84 -1.73
CA ALA A 80 8.08 -6.35 -3.10
C ALA A 80 6.67 -6.44 -3.67
N GLY A 81 6.31 -5.40 -4.43
CA GLY A 81 5.12 -5.40 -5.26
C GLY A 81 5.36 -6.15 -6.56
N ARG A 82 4.39 -6.08 -7.47
CA ARG A 82 4.52 -6.70 -8.80
C ARG A 82 5.72 -6.13 -9.57
N PRO A 83 6.50 -6.97 -10.27
CA PRO A 83 7.53 -6.50 -11.19
C PRO A 83 6.97 -5.52 -12.22
N GLY A 84 7.74 -4.47 -12.53
CA GLY A 84 7.34 -3.45 -13.51
C GLY A 84 6.28 -2.46 -13.03
N THR A 85 5.95 -2.46 -11.73
CA THR A 85 5.02 -1.48 -11.15
C THR A 85 5.74 -0.39 -10.37
N LEU A 86 5.11 0.79 -10.31
CA LEU A 86 5.47 1.84 -9.37
C LEU A 86 4.53 1.74 -8.17
N SER A 87 5.11 1.60 -6.98
CA SER A 87 4.36 1.68 -5.74
C SER A 87 4.49 3.07 -5.16
N VAL A 88 3.36 3.65 -4.73
CA VAL A 88 3.30 4.97 -4.08
C VAL A 88 2.53 4.81 -2.77
N GLY A 89 3.07 5.36 -1.69
CA GLY A 89 2.49 5.25 -0.35
C GLY A 89 2.46 6.60 0.38
N VAL A 90 1.45 6.76 1.21
CA VAL A 90 1.30 7.86 2.17
C VAL A 90 0.85 7.30 3.50
N PHE A 91 1.16 8.00 4.59
CA PHE A 91 0.72 7.62 5.92
C PHE A 91 -0.56 8.39 6.28
N ALA A 92 -1.70 7.69 6.26
CA ALA A 92 -3.01 8.31 6.52
C ALA A 92 -3.27 8.58 8.00
N ALA A 93 -2.70 7.76 8.89
CA ALA A 93 -2.80 7.86 10.34
C ALA A 93 -1.51 7.34 10.98
N LEU A 94 -0.90 8.14 11.85
CA LEU A 94 0.25 7.76 12.67
C LEU A 94 -0.03 8.14 14.11
N SER A 95 0.09 7.18 15.03
CA SER A 95 -0.04 7.43 16.47
C SER A 95 1.28 7.88 17.11
N ASP A 96 2.41 7.54 16.47
CA ASP A 96 3.76 7.73 16.99
C ASP A 96 4.76 7.93 15.83
N ALA A 97 6.03 8.16 16.16
CA ALA A 97 7.07 8.41 15.17
C ALA A 97 7.26 7.22 14.22
N ALA A 98 7.15 7.48 12.91
CA ALA A 98 7.42 6.50 11.88
C ALA A 98 8.74 6.73 11.15
N ARG A 99 9.25 5.67 10.54
CA ARG A 99 10.31 5.75 9.55
C ARG A 99 9.83 5.11 8.26
N TRP A 100 10.54 5.34 7.17
CA TRP A 100 10.41 4.64 5.91
C TRP A 100 11.77 4.67 5.21
N GLN A 101 12.31 3.50 4.85
CA GLN A 101 13.68 3.38 4.29
C GLN A 101 14.72 4.09 5.18
N GLY A 102 14.62 3.92 6.50
CA GLY A 102 15.46 4.61 7.46
C GLY A 102 15.26 6.13 7.57
N VAL A 103 14.31 6.78 6.88
CA VAL A 103 14.04 8.22 7.00
C VAL A 103 12.81 8.44 7.88
N ALA A 104 12.80 9.46 8.75
CA ALA A 104 11.60 9.81 9.51
C ALA A 104 10.42 10.11 8.57
N ALA A 105 9.28 9.47 8.83
CA ALA A 105 8.08 9.56 8.04
C ALA A 105 6.94 10.18 8.87
N GLY A 106 6.21 11.08 8.23
CA GLY A 106 5.05 11.78 8.78
C GLY A 106 3.94 11.84 7.73
N PHE A 107 2.86 12.55 8.05
CA PHE A 107 1.70 12.69 7.15
C PHE A 107 2.05 13.36 5.82
N GLU A 108 3.04 14.25 5.80
CA GLU A 108 3.57 14.91 4.60
C GLU A 108 4.50 14.02 3.76
N HIS A 109 4.82 12.81 4.19
CA HIS A 109 5.79 11.95 3.52
C HIS A 109 5.14 11.13 2.40
N LEU A 110 5.56 11.38 1.16
CA LEU A 110 5.22 10.58 -0.03
C LEU A 110 6.37 9.64 -0.36
N THR A 111 6.08 8.35 -0.44
CA THR A 111 7.07 7.34 -0.83
C THR A 111 6.80 6.89 -2.25
N SER A 112 7.85 6.64 -3.03
CA SER A 112 7.71 5.97 -4.31
C SER A 112 8.88 5.02 -4.53
N SER A 113 8.61 3.84 -5.10
CA SER A 113 9.65 2.84 -5.36
C SER A 113 9.30 1.97 -6.57
N PRO A 114 10.26 1.70 -7.48
CA PRO A 114 10.09 0.68 -8.51
C PRO A 114 10.00 -0.70 -7.86
N GLY A 115 8.85 -1.36 -7.97
CA GLY A 115 8.61 -2.72 -7.49
C GLY A 115 8.66 -2.95 -5.98
N LEU A 116 8.65 -1.89 -5.16
CA LEU A 116 9.02 -1.87 -3.73
C LEU A 116 10.23 -2.74 -3.37
N LYS A 117 11.35 -2.10 -3.03
CA LYS A 117 12.39 -2.75 -2.24
C LYS A 117 12.59 -1.92 -1.00
N SER A 118 12.18 -2.52 0.11
CA SER A 118 12.29 -2.08 1.51
C SER A 118 11.66 -0.73 1.86
N GLY A 119 11.32 -0.58 3.13
CA GLY A 119 10.68 0.61 3.67
C GLY A 119 10.30 0.35 5.11
N ASP A 120 11.28 0.50 6.02
CA ASP A 120 11.10 0.23 7.44
C ASP A 120 10.01 1.13 8.01
N SER A 121 8.79 0.63 8.24
CA SER A 121 7.76 1.36 8.99
C SER A 121 8.01 1.17 10.48
N TYR A 122 8.73 2.09 11.12
CA TYR A 122 8.78 2.12 12.57
C TYR A 122 7.49 2.73 13.14
N SER A 123 7.08 2.37 14.35
CA SER A 123 6.15 3.17 15.15
C SER A 123 6.71 3.13 16.56
N ALA A 124 7.49 4.14 16.93
CA ALA A 124 8.16 4.17 18.22
C ALA A 124 7.14 4.53 19.30
N HIS A 125 6.86 3.65 20.26
CA HIS A 125 6.47 4.18 21.56
C HIS A 125 7.68 4.89 22.18
N PRO A 126 7.49 6.03 22.87
CA PRO A 126 8.58 6.77 23.51
C PRO A 126 9.21 5.88 24.59
N GLY A 127 10.32 5.21 24.27
CA GLY A 127 10.99 4.34 25.23
C GLY A 127 12.06 3.38 24.69
N ILE A 128 12.14 3.14 23.38
CA ILE A 128 13.23 2.33 22.79
C ILE A 128 13.97 3.16 21.73
N GLU A 129 15.12 3.70 22.11
CA GLU A 129 16.08 4.30 21.21
C GLU A 129 16.84 3.18 20.48
N PRO A 130 17.05 3.24 19.14
CA PRO A 130 17.91 2.28 18.47
C PRO A 130 19.37 2.51 18.88
N ALA A 131 20.05 1.43 19.26
CA ALA A 131 21.47 1.40 19.61
C ALA A 131 22.38 1.71 18.42
#